data_AF-A0A964YRQ3-F1
#
_entry.id   AF-A0A964YRQ3-F1
#
_cell.length_a   1.000
_cell.length_b   1.000
_cell.length_c   1.000
_cell.angle_alpha   90.00
_cell.angle_beta   90.00
_cell.angle_gamma   90.00
#
_symmetry.space_group_name_H-M   'P 1'
#
loop_
_entity.id
_entity.type
_entity.pdbx_description
1 polymer ?
#
loop_
_entity_poly.entity_id
_entity_poly.type
_entity_poly.pdbx_seq_one_letter_code
_entity_poly.pdbx_strand_id
1 'polypeptide(L)'
;MLKITIHLLAFFLAVPFMAKSQIHHWETLVSDNSNWRYQIPNANTPTQWYDTSFDASNWPIGQGGFGFGDNDDNTVIPTNVTSVYFLQKFNVADLQSIEKLLLAVDYDDGFIAYLNGQLLVSRNVNLNAQPLWNSLATASHEAVLYSGGQPDKFYFSKAELTNLLHTGMNTLNVAVFNNTPNSNDLSGRCFLLAGISDTVQTYANPPAWFSPPLELFKTNLPIVVVNTQFEAIPDEPKIDATMGIIHNDQGDTNSIHDPFNEYFGQITIERRGSSSNNFP
;
A
#
# COMPACT_ATOMS: atom_id res chain seq x y z
N MET A 1 -29.97 -66.03 -12.02
CA MET A 1 -30.40 -64.63 -11.76
C MET A 1 -29.19 -63.92 -11.13
N LEU A 2 -28.40 -63.22 -11.95
CA LEU A 2 -27.12 -62.63 -11.54
C LEU A 2 -27.41 -61.27 -10.88
N LYS A 3 -27.10 -61.12 -9.57
CA LYS A 3 -27.20 -59.83 -8.88
C LYS A 3 -25.92 -59.04 -9.11
N ILE A 4 -26.01 -57.95 -9.88
CA ILE A 4 -24.95 -56.95 -10.04
C ILE A 4 -25.16 -55.90 -8.96
N THR A 5 -24.22 -55.78 -8.02
CA THR A 5 -24.25 -54.75 -6.98
C THR A 5 -23.37 -53.58 -7.40
N ILE A 6 -23.99 -52.51 -7.90
CA ILE A 6 -23.29 -51.26 -8.24
C ILE A 6 -22.95 -50.53 -6.93
N HIS A 7 -21.66 -50.40 -6.63
CA HIS A 7 -21.18 -49.55 -5.55
C HIS A 7 -20.94 -48.14 -6.13
N LEU A 8 -21.78 -47.18 -5.74
CA LEU A 8 -21.59 -45.77 -6.07
C LEU A 8 -20.46 -45.22 -5.20
N LEU A 9 -19.27 -45.02 -5.78
CA LEU A 9 -18.18 -44.34 -5.11
C LEU A 9 -18.42 -42.83 -5.21
N ALA A 10 -18.91 -42.21 -4.14
CA ALA A 10 -19.07 -40.76 -4.07
C ALA A 10 -17.69 -40.11 -3.91
N PHE A 11 -17.17 -39.53 -5.00
CA PHE A 11 -15.97 -38.70 -4.97
C PHE A 11 -16.37 -37.33 -4.41
N PHE A 12 -16.10 -37.09 -3.11
CA PHE A 12 -16.14 -35.74 -2.57
C PHE A 12 -14.96 -34.97 -3.15
N LEU A 13 -15.18 -34.24 -4.25
CA LEU A 13 -14.28 -33.16 -4.63
C LEU A 13 -14.35 -32.11 -3.52
N ALA A 14 -13.36 -32.09 -2.63
CA ALA A 14 -13.10 -30.94 -1.78
C ALA A 14 -12.68 -29.79 -2.71
N VAL A 15 -13.64 -28.95 -3.09
CA VAL A 15 -13.33 -27.67 -3.73
C VAL A 15 -12.68 -26.82 -2.63
N PRO A 16 -11.40 -26.41 -2.77
CA PRO A 16 -10.80 -25.53 -1.79
C PRO A 16 -11.56 -24.20 -1.85
N PHE A 17 -12.27 -23.89 -0.77
CA PHE A 17 -12.91 -22.61 -0.58
C PHE A 17 -11.78 -21.58 -0.41
N MET A 18 -11.53 -20.78 -1.44
CA MET A 18 -10.59 -19.66 -1.33
C MET A 18 -11.34 -18.47 -0.74
N ALA A 19 -11.42 -18.39 0.58
CA ALA A 19 -11.80 -17.15 1.24
C ALA A 19 -10.73 -16.09 0.94
N LYS A 20 -11.12 -14.99 0.30
CA LYS A 20 -10.25 -13.83 0.17
C LYS A 20 -10.33 -13.05 1.47
N SER A 21 -9.23 -13.02 2.22
CA SER A 21 -9.20 -12.28 3.47
C SER A 21 -9.22 -10.77 3.19
N GLN A 22 -10.12 -10.04 3.83
CA GLN A 22 -10.13 -8.58 3.76
C GLN A 22 -9.02 -8.01 4.65
N ILE A 23 -8.48 -6.86 4.27
CA ILE A 23 -7.67 -6.04 5.16
C ILE A 23 -8.55 -5.58 6.34
N HIS A 24 -8.25 -6.05 7.54
CA HIS A 24 -8.85 -5.59 8.77
C HIS A 24 -8.32 -4.20 9.15
N HIS A 25 -7.00 -4.00 9.06
CA HIS A 25 -6.34 -2.75 9.40
C HIS A 25 -5.00 -2.58 8.67
N TRP A 26 -4.41 -1.40 8.75
CA TRP A 26 -3.08 -1.13 8.20
C TRP A 26 -2.07 -0.95 9.32
N GLU A 27 -0.84 -1.35 9.07
CA GLU A 27 0.28 -1.24 10.00
C GLU A 27 1.55 -0.76 9.28
N THR A 28 2.49 -0.17 10.01
CA THR A 28 3.76 0.36 9.49
C THR A 28 4.90 -0.63 9.74
N LEU A 29 5.38 -1.28 8.67
CA LEU A 29 6.55 -2.17 8.70
C LEU A 29 7.85 -1.37 8.80
N VAL A 30 7.91 -0.25 8.07
CA VAL A 30 9.05 0.67 8.05
C VAL A 30 8.53 2.11 8.12
N SER A 31 8.97 2.86 9.13
CA SER A 31 8.65 4.28 9.27
C SER A 31 9.79 5.15 8.73
N ASP A 32 9.48 6.33 8.21
CA ASP A 32 10.48 7.29 7.75
C ASP A 32 11.46 7.65 8.87
N ASN A 33 10.97 7.86 10.09
CA ASN A 33 11.77 8.24 11.26
C ASN A 33 12.52 7.08 11.93
N SER A 34 12.56 5.89 11.31
CA SER A 34 13.36 4.76 11.79
C SER A 34 14.86 5.11 11.76
N ASN A 35 15.69 4.30 12.41
CA ASN A 35 17.14 4.38 12.23
C ASN A 35 17.54 3.60 10.97
N TRP A 36 17.99 4.29 9.93
CA TRP A 36 18.41 3.70 8.66
C TRP A 36 19.93 3.67 8.56
N ARG A 37 20.46 2.66 7.86
CA ARG A 37 21.82 2.74 7.34
C ARG A 37 21.78 3.66 6.13
N TYR A 38 22.71 4.60 6.02
CA TYR A 38 22.76 5.49 4.86
C TYR A 38 24.17 5.72 4.38
N GLN A 39 24.31 6.13 3.12
CA GLN A 39 25.57 6.53 2.53
C GLN A 39 25.33 7.71 1.60
N ILE A 40 26.21 8.71 1.69
CA ILE A 40 26.43 9.69 0.63
C ILE A 40 27.34 9.01 -0.40
N PRO A 41 26.80 8.59 -1.55
CA PRO A 41 27.53 7.71 -2.44
C PRO A 41 28.60 8.49 -3.21
N ASN A 42 29.71 7.82 -3.47
CA ASN A 42 30.80 8.29 -4.33
C ASN A 42 31.18 7.21 -5.34
N ALA A 43 32.25 7.44 -6.12
CA ALA A 43 32.73 6.51 -7.15
C ALA A 43 33.04 5.08 -6.67
N ASN A 44 33.26 4.86 -5.37
CA ASN A 44 33.50 3.54 -4.79
C ASN A 44 32.22 2.83 -4.34
N THR A 45 31.06 3.46 -4.43
CA THR A 45 29.79 2.85 -4.04
C THR A 45 29.46 1.72 -5.00
N PRO A 46 29.26 0.49 -4.52
CA PRO A 46 28.92 -0.64 -5.40
C PRO A 46 27.59 -0.38 -6.12
N THR A 47 27.53 -0.74 -7.40
CA THR A 47 26.28 -0.68 -8.16
C THR A 47 25.23 -1.66 -7.64
N GLN A 48 25.66 -2.71 -6.94
CA GLN A 48 24.81 -3.77 -6.35
C GLN A 48 24.45 -3.53 -4.88
N TRP A 49 24.45 -2.28 -4.41
CA TRP A 49 24.13 -1.91 -3.02
C TRP A 49 22.74 -2.37 -2.54
N TYR A 50 21.86 -2.73 -3.48
CA TYR A 50 20.50 -3.22 -3.23
C TYR A 50 20.39 -4.75 -3.13
N ASP A 51 21.44 -5.50 -3.46
CA ASP A 51 21.42 -6.96 -3.40
C ASP A 51 21.23 -7.44 -1.95
N THR A 52 20.50 -8.54 -1.75
CA THR A 52 20.21 -9.08 -0.40
C THR A 52 21.45 -9.52 0.38
N SER A 53 22.56 -9.79 -0.32
CA SER A 53 23.86 -10.15 0.26
C SER A 53 24.73 -8.92 0.59
N PHE A 54 24.30 -7.71 0.24
CA PHE A 54 25.08 -6.50 0.46
C PHE A 54 25.25 -6.22 1.96
N ASP A 55 26.50 -6.03 2.38
CA ASP A 55 26.83 -5.67 3.75
C ASP A 55 26.96 -4.14 3.92
N ALA A 56 25.88 -3.53 4.39
CA ALA A 56 25.83 -2.12 4.75
C ALA A 56 26.33 -1.83 6.19
N SER A 57 27.03 -2.77 6.86
CA SER A 57 27.51 -2.58 8.25
C SER A 57 28.41 -1.35 8.43
N ASN A 58 29.18 -1.00 7.40
CA ASN A 58 30.06 0.17 7.36
C ASN A 58 29.32 1.49 7.10
N TRP A 59 28.04 1.44 6.74
CA TRP A 59 27.23 2.65 6.53
C TRP A 59 26.88 3.27 7.89
N PRO A 60 27.04 4.60 8.07
CA PRO A 60 26.55 5.27 9.26
C PRO A 60 25.04 5.04 9.45
N ILE A 61 24.59 5.19 10.70
CA ILE A 61 23.17 5.18 11.05
C ILE A 61 22.70 6.62 11.16
N GLY A 62 21.58 6.94 10.52
CA GLY A 62 20.87 8.20 10.65
C GLY A 62 19.38 7.95 10.88
N GLN A 63 18.73 8.85 11.59
CA GLN A 63 17.26 8.83 11.67
C GLN A 63 16.72 9.31 10.32
N GLY A 64 15.75 8.61 9.73
CA GLY A 64 15.29 8.98 8.39
C GLY A 64 14.50 10.29 8.33
N GLY A 65 14.28 10.79 7.12
CA GLY A 65 14.29 12.23 6.86
C GLY A 65 15.70 12.64 6.44
N PHE A 66 16.08 12.20 5.23
CA PHE A 66 17.40 12.47 4.65
C PHE A 66 17.30 13.56 3.60
N GLY A 67 18.04 14.65 3.79
CA GLY A 67 17.89 15.78 2.89
C GLY A 67 18.67 17.02 3.27
N PHE A 68 18.39 18.11 2.55
CA PHE A 68 18.79 19.47 2.89
C PHE A 68 17.84 20.48 2.25
N GLY A 69 17.86 21.72 2.73
CA GLY A 69 17.20 22.87 2.07
C GLY A 69 15.84 23.26 2.66
N ASP A 70 15.09 22.33 3.22
CA ASP A 70 13.74 22.50 3.78
C ASP A 70 13.70 22.70 5.31
N ASN A 71 14.75 22.27 6.03
CA ASN A 71 14.88 22.28 7.49
C ASN A 71 13.90 21.36 8.24
N ASP A 72 13.43 20.28 7.62
CA ASP A 72 12.63 19.25 8.30
C ASP A 72 13.32 17.87 8.38
N ASP A 73 14.55 17.76 7.86
CA ASP A 73 15.36 16.54 7.90
C ASP A 73 15.92 16.20 9.29
N ASN A 74 15.74 14.95 9.70
CA ASN A 74 16.40 14.43 10.90
C ASN A 74 17.88 14.11 10.64
N THR A 75 18.22 13.65 9.43
CA THR A 75 19.60 13.44 8.99
C THR A 75 19.93 14.39 7.85
N VAL A 76 20.58 15.50 8.19
CA VAL A 76 21.00 16.52 7.23
C VAL A 76 22.17 16.01 6.37
N ILE A 77 22.01 16.13 5.06
CA ILE A 77 22.95 15.76 4.01
C ILE A 77 23.70 17.01 3.52
N PRO A 78 25.00 16.93 3.18
CA PRO A 78 25.73 18.06 2.60
C PRO A 78 25.13 18.53 1.26
N THR A 79 25.08 19.84 1.03
CA THR A 79 24.45 20.45 -0.15
C THR A 79 25.18 20.21 -1.49
N ASN A 80 26.37 19.62 -1.46
CA ASN A 80 27.21 19.40 -2.64
C ASN A 80 27.11 17.96 -3.18
N VAL A 81 25.98 17.30 -2.93
CA VAL A 81 25.73 15.91 -3.33
C VAL A 81 24.48 15.85 -4.20
N THR A 82 24.44 14.88 -5.11
CA THR A 82 23.31 14.71 -6.03
C THR A 82 22.43 13.53 -5.67
N SER A 83 22.81 12.75 -4.66
CA SER A 83 22.05 11.59 -4.24
C SER A 83 22.39 11.17 -2.80
N VAL A 84 21.47 10.42 -2.20
CA VAL A 84 21.66 9.75 -0.91
C VAL A 84 21.02 8.37 -0.98
N TYR A 85 21.75 7.35 -0.48
CA TYR A 85 21.29 5.97 -0.47
C TYR A 85 21.01 5.56 0.97
N PHE A 86 19.90 4.87 1.22
CA PHE A 86 19.53 4.40 2.54
C PHE A 86 18.87 3.03 2.51
N LEU A 87 19.09 2.26 3.57
CA LEU A 87 18.72 0.86 3.71
C LEU A 87 18.10 0.63 5.09
N GLN A 88 16.93 -0.01 5.10
CA GLN A 88 16.31 -0.52 6.31
C GLN A 88 16.18 -2.05 6.26
N LYS A 89 16.50 -2.69 7.38
CA LYS A 89 16.16 -4.08 7.63
C LYS A 89 14.93 -4.14 8.52
N PHE A 90 13.94 -4.94 8.15
CA PHE A 90 12.71 -5.10 8.92
C PHE A 90 12.28 -6.56 8.95
N ASN A 91 11.52 -6.94 9.97
CA ASN A 91 11.04 -8.32 10.13
C ASN A 91 9.58 -8.43 9.70
N VAL A 92 9.23 -9.50 8.98
CA VAL A 92 7.85 -9.92 8.72
C VAL A 92 7.56 -11.14 9.58
N ALA A 93 6.69 -11.01 10.58
CA ALA A 93 6.37 -12.08 11.52
C ALA A 93 5.56 -13.21 10.87
N ASP A 94 4.51 -12.85 10.12
CA ASP A 94 3.70 -13.76 9.33
C ASP A 94 3.39 -13.13 7.97
N LEU A 95 3.78 -13.79 6.89
CA LEU A 95 3.49 -13.34 5.53
C LEU A 95 2.02 -13.59 5.15
N GLN A 96 1.36 -14.57 5.78
CA GLN A 96 -0.02 -14.93 5.44
C GLN A 96 -1.02 -13.86 5.87
N SER A 97 -0.72 -13.13 6.94
CA SER A 97 -1.56 -12.03 7.44
C SER A 97 -1.48 -10.77 6.57
N ILE A 98 -0.47 -10.64 5.69
CA ILE A 98 -0.32 -9.47 4.81
C ILE A 98 -1.12 -9.66 3.51
N GLU A 99 -2.12 -8.80 3.31
CA GLU A 99 -3.00 -8.80 2.11
C GLU A 99 -2.61 -7.76 1.07
N LYS A 100 -2.00 -6.65 1.50
CA LYS A 100 -1.46 -5.60 0.63
C LYS A 100 -0.20 -5.02 1.22
N LEU A 101 0.63 -4.48 0.35
CA LEU A 101 1.78 -3.66 0.72
C LEU A 101 1.61 -2.28 0.09
N LEU A 102 2.07 -1.26 0.79
CA LEU A 102 2.13 0.12 0.31
C LEU A 102 3.55 0.65 0.54
N LEU A 103 4.22 1.03 -0.54
CA LEU A 103 5.39 1.89 -0.47
C LEU A 103 4.89 3.34 -0.59
N ALA A 104 5.21 4.17 0.40
CA ALA A 104 4.97 5.60 0.32
C ALA A 104 6.30 6.36 0.40
N VAL A 105 6.53 7.27 -0.54
CA VAL A 105 7.80 8.01 -0.64
C VAL A 105 7.51 9.50 -0.86
N ASP A 106 8.07 10.33 0.00
CA ASP A 106 8.19 11.77 -0.21
C ASP A 106 9.63 12.04 -0.65
N TYR A 107 9.81 12.59 -1.84
CA TYR A 107 11.10 12.68 -2.49
C TYR A 107 11.27 13.97 -3.28
N ASP A 108 12.52 14.40 -3.42
CA ASP A 108 12.91 15.49 -4.30
C ASP A 108 14.30 15.17 -4.89
N ASP A 109 14.47 14.94 -6.20
CA ASP A 109 13.52 15.05 -7.33
C ASP A 109 13.12 13.68 -7.93
N GLY A 110 13.91 12.63 -7.62
CA GLY A 110 13.70 11.29 -8.16
C GLY A 110 14.15 10.22 -7.19
N PHE A 111 13.60 9.02 -7.31
CA PHE A 111 14.01 7.91 -6.45
C PHE A 111 13.93 6.56 -7.16
N ILE A 112 14.63 5.60 -6.56
CA ILE A 112 14.53 4.19 -6.87
C ILE A 112 14.50 3.40 -5.57
N ALA A 113 13.57 2.44 -5.48
CA ALA A 113 13.39 1.58 -4.33
C ALA A 113 13.48 0.11 -4.75
N TYR A 114 14.19 -0.67 -3.95
CA TYR A 114 14.30 -2.12 -4.06
C TYR A 114 13.81 -2.75 -2.77
N LEU A 115 13.14 -3.89 -2.92
CA LEU A 115 12.72 -4.73 -1.81
C LEU A 115 13.31 -6.12 -2.03
N ASN A 116 14.15 -6.55 -1.09
CA ASN A 116 14.87 -7.81 -1.16
C ASN A 116 15.62 -8.02 -2.50
N GLY A 117 16.32 -6.97 -2.95
CA GLY A 117 17.09 -7.00 -4.20
C GLY A 117 16.26 -6.88 -5.49
N GLN A 118 14.93 -6.90 -5.40
CA GLN A 118 14.05 -6.70 -6.55
C GLN A 118 13.66 -5.23 -6.68
N LEU A 119 13.69 -4.71 -7.91
CA LEU A 119 13.18 -3.36 -8.18
C LEU A 119 11.70 -3.29 -7.81
N LEU A 120 11.35 -2.39 -6.90
CA LEU A 120 9.99 -2.18 -6.43
C LEU A 120 9.34 -1.02 -7.17
N VAL A 121 9.94 0.17 -7.10
CA VAL A 121 9.44 1.39 -7.78
C VAL A 121 10.62 2.26 -8.18
N SER A 122 10.50 2.94 -9.32
CA SER A 122 11.33 4.10 -9.67
C SER A 122 10.45 5.27 -10.11
N ARG A 123 10.84 6.49 -9.75
CA ARG A 123 10.27 7.74 -10.28
C ARG A 123 11.40 8.68 -10.68
N ASN A 124 11.27 9.26 -11.87
CA ASN A 124 12.25 10.19 -12.44
C ASN A 124 13.68 9.63 -12.51
N VAL A 125 13.86 8.33 -12.79
CA VAL A 125 15.17 7.68 -12.93
C VAL A 125 15.25 6.95 -14.27
N ASN A 126 16.36 7.11 -15.00
CA ASN A 126 16.62 6.35 -16.22
C ASN A 126 17.11 4.94 -15.89
N LEU A 127 16.31 3.93 -16.23
CA LEU A 127 16.58 2.52 -15.93
C LEU A 127 17.25 1.73 -17.07
N ASN A 128 17.82 2.39 -18.09
CA ASN A 128 18.57 1.68 -19.13
C ASN A 128 19.75 0.88 -18.56
N ALA A 129 20.28 1.31 -17.41
CA ALA A 129 21.24 0.61 -16.57
C ALA A 129 21.02 1.02 -15.11
N GLN A 130 21.67 0.32 -14.18
CA GLN A 130 21.69 0.72 -12.78
C GLN A 130 22.25 2.16 -12.64
N PRO A 131 21.54 3.08 -11.97
CA PRO A 131 22.04 4.43 -11.75
C PRO A 131 23.40 4.43 -11.04
N LEU A 132 24.28 5.32 -11.50
CA LEU A 132 25.55 5.58 -10.83
C LEU A 132 25.30 6.50 -9.63
N TRP A 133 26.29 6.59 -8.75
CA TRP A 133 26.26 7.47 -7.58
C TRP A 133 25.97 8.95 -7.92
N ASN A 134 26.40 9.42 -9.09
CA ASN A 134 26.21 10.79 -9.58
C ASN A 134 25.15 10.89 -10.68
N SER A 135 24.30 9.88 -10.85
CA SER A 135 23.14 10.00 -11.73
C SER A 135 22.21 11.11 -11.23
N LEU A 136 21.54 11.76 -12.17
CA LEU A 136 20.56 12.80 -11.90
C LEU A 136 19.15 12.28 -12.19
N ALA A 137 18.17 12.81 -11.47
CA ALA A 137 16.77 12.59 -11.80
C ALA A 137 16.43 13.15 -13.20
N THR A 138 15.49 12.52 -13.89
CA THR A 138 15.11 12.87 -15.28
C THR A 138 14.05 13.97 -15.36
N ALA A 139 13.44 14.33 -14.23
CA ALA A 139 12.43 15.36 -14.11
C ALA A 139 12.47 15.92 -12.68
N SER A 140 11.86 17.09 -12.48
CA SER A 140 11.73 17.70 -11.16
C SER A 140 10.51 17.20 -10.39
N HIS A 141 10.60 17.13 -9.07
CA HIS A 141 9.49 16.79 -8.18
C HIS A 141 9.74 17.34 -6.77
N GLU A 142 8.79 18.08 -6.21
CA GLU A 142 8.92 18.68 -4.87
C GLU A 142 8.39 17.73 -3.78
N ALA A 143 9.11 17.59 -2.67
CA ALA A 143 8.61 16.90 -1.48
C ALA A 143 7.51 17.73 -0.79
N VAL A 144 6.50 17.08 -0.19
CA VAL A 144 5.30 17.81 0.29
C VAL A 144 4.94 17.52 1.74
N LEU A 145 5.58 16.57 2.44
CA LEU A 145 5.25 16.28 3.83
C LEU A 145 5.53 17.45 4.76
N TYR A 146 6.59 18.24 4.52
CA TYR A 146 6.94 19.39 5.33
C TYR A 146 5.82 20.45 5.38
N SER A 147 5.00 20.52 4.33
CA SER A 147 3.88 21.45 4.19
C SER A 147 2.51 20.82 4.50
N GLY A 148 2.49 19.59 5.02
CA GLY A 148 1.26 18.87 5.36
C GLY A 148 0.59 18.15 4.18
N GLY A 149 1.30 18.00 3.06
CA GLY A 149 0.88 17.18 1.92
C GLY A 149 0.93 15.67 2.24
N GLN A 150 0.86 14.85 1.18
CA GLN A 150 0.96 13.40 1.30
C GLN A 150 2.02 12.87 0.33
N PRO A 151 2.77 11.83 0.72
CA PRO A 151 3.74 11.20 -0.15
C PRO A 151 3.07 10.51 -1.34
N ASP A 152 3.85 10.26 -2.38
CA ASP A 152 3.46 9.37 -3.48
C ASP A 152 3.26 7.96 -2.94
N LYS A 153 2.18 7.28 -3.39
CA LYS A 153 1.73 5.98 -2.87
C LYS A 153 1.72 4.92 -3.96
N PHE A 154 2.36 3.77 -3.70
CA PHE A 154 2.44 2.62 -4.60
C PHE A 154 1.94 1.36 -3.91
N TYR A 155 0.83 0.80 -4.40
CA TYR A 155 0.18 -0.36 -3.80
C TYR A 155 0.56 -1.64 -4.53
N PHE A 156 0.76 -2.71 -3.77
CA PHE A 156 1.02 -4.06 -4.26
C PHE A 156 -0.02 -5.02 -3.67
N SER A 157 -0.57 -5.86 -4.53
CA SER A 157 -1.53 -6.90 -4.19
C SER A 157 -0.85 -8.11 -3.53
N LYS A 158 -1.60 -8.90 -2.76
CA LYS A 158 -1.13 -10.18 -2.17
C LYS A 158 -0.40 -11.08 -3.17
N ALA A 159 -0.86 -11.13 -4.43
CA ALA A 159 -0.25 -11.96 -5.47
C ALA A 159 1.21 -11.53 -5.76
N GLU A 160 1.47 -10.22 -5.78
CA GLU A 160 2.81 -9.65 -6.00
C GLU A 160 3.73 -9.89 -4.80
N LEU A 161 3.18 -9.96 -3.57
CA LEU A 161 3.96 -10.11 -2.35
C LEU A 161 4.76 -11.41 -2.27
N THR A 162 4.28 -12.49 -2.90
CA THR A 162 4.94 -13.81 -2.88
C THR A 162 6.38 -13.76 -3.40
N ASN A 163 6.67 -12.82 -4.30
CA ASN A 163 8.01 -12.63 -4.87
C ASN A 163 8.80 -11.50 -4.20
N LEU A 164 8.11 -10.61 -3.48
CA LEU A 164 8.68 -9.39 -2.90
C LEU A 164 9.05 -9.55 -1.42
N LEU A 165 8.26 -10.29 -0.64
CA LEU A 165 8.43 -10.45 0.81
C LEU A 165 8.60 -11.92 1.20
N HIS A 166 9.27 -12.13 2.33
CA HIS A 166 9.39 -13.44 2.97
C HIS A 166 9.22 -13.30 4.48
N THR A 167 8.74 -14.36 5.15
CA THR A 167 8.73 -14.41 6.61
C THR A 167 10.16 -14.29 7.15
N GLY A 168 10.35 -13.49 8.19
CA GLY A 168 11.65 -13.17 8.77
C GLY A 168 12.21 -11.84 8.27
N MET A 169 13.54 -11.75 8.18
CA MET A 169 14.24 -10.51 7.84
C MET A 169 14.12 -10.18 6.35
N ASN A 170 13.72 -8.95 6.06
CA ASN A 170 13.63 -8.34 4.74
C ASN A 170 14.46 -7.05 4.71
N THR A 171 14.77 -6.57 3.51
CA THR A 171 15.55 -5.36 3.25
C THR A 171 14.84 -4.43 2.28
N LEU A 172 14.62 -3.18 2.69
CA LEU A 172 14.18 -2.08 1.85
C LEU A 172 15.36 -1.15 1.59
N ASN A 173 15.64 -0.92 0.32
CA ASN A 173 16.77 -0.16 -0.19
C ASN A 173 16.24 0.99 -1.03
N VAL A 174 16.65 2.23 -0.77
CA VAL A 174 16.17 3.41 -1.49
C VAL A 174 17.35 4.31 -1.83
N ALA A 175 17.34 4.87 -3.04
CA ALA A 175 18.22 5.94 -3.44
C ALA A 175 17.39 7.10 -3.98
N VAL A 176 17.69 8.30 -3.51
CA VAL A 176 17.08 9.57 -3.95
C VAL A 176 18.11 10.36 -4.73
N PHE A 177 17.67 11.09 -5.76
CA PHE A 177 18.51 11.84 -6.68
C PHE A 177 17.94 13.23 -6.95
N ASN A 178 18.82 14.23 -6.99
CA ASN A 178 18.50 15.56 -7.52
C ASN A 178 18.50 15.55 -9.05
N ASN A 179 17.70 16.44 -9.64
CA ASN A 179 17.63 16.64 -11.09
C ASN A 179 18.83 17.44 -11.64
N THR A 180 19.52 18.20 -10.78
CA THR A 180 20.69 19.02 -11.15
C THR A 180 21.84 18.84 -10.16
N PRO A 181 23.11 19.03 -10.60
CA PRO A 181 24.27 18.91 -9.71
C PRO A 181 24.37 19.96 -8.60
N ASN A 182 23.62 21.06 -8.70
CA ASN A 182 23.69 22.21 -7.80
C ASN A 182 22.30 22.54 -7.23
N SER A 183 21.51 21.52 -6.89
CA SER A 183 20.21 21.76 -6.26
C SER A 183 20.35 22.51 -4.94
N ASN A 184 19.32 23.28 -4.58
CA ASN A 184 19.22 23.96 -3.29
C ASN A 184 18.59 23.08 -2.21
N ASP A 185 17.99 21.96 -2.60
CA ASP A 185 17.29 21.00 -1.76
C ASP A 185 17.51 19.55 -2.24
N LEU A 186 17.14 18.62 -1.35
CA LEU A 186 16.96 17.19 -1.57
C LEU A 186 16.11 16.70 -0.41
N SER A 187 15.10 15.88 -0.64
CA SER A 187 14.35 15.25 0.45
C SER A 187 14.13 13.77 0.17
N GLY A 188 14.25 12.93 1.19
CA GLY A 188 14.12 11.48 1.08
C GLY A 188 13.48 10.86 2.31
N ARG A 189 12.17 10.63 2.25
CA ARG A 189 11.38 10.02 3.33
C ARG A 189 10.59 8.85 2.79
N CYS A 190 10.76 7.67 3.41
CA CYS A 190 10.19 6.44 2.90
C CYS A 190 9.46 5.67 4.00
N PHE A 191 8.29 5.15 3.66
CA PHE A 191 7.43 4.35 4.51
C PHE A 191 7.06 3.05 3.79
N LEU A 192 6.98 1.96 4.55
CA LEU A 192 6.43 0.70 4.08
C LEU A 192 5.30 0.27 5.02
N LEU A 193 4.08 0.20 4.49
CA LEU A 193 2.88 -0.17 5.24
C LEU A 193 2.30 -1.48 4.71
N ALA A 194 1.71 -2.26 5.60
CA ALA A 194 1.05 -3.52 5.29
C ALA A 194 -0.44 -3.45 5.65
N GLY A 195 -1.29 -3.93 4.75
CA GLY A 195 -2.69 -4.22 5.05
C GLY A 195 -2.80 -5.61 5.66
N ILE A 196 -3.19 -5.68 6.93
CA ILE A 196 -3.22 -6.89 7.75
C ILE A 196 -4.64 -7.44 7.82
N SER A 197 -4.79 -8.75 7.62
CA SER A 197 -6.09 -9.42 7.63
C SER A 197 -6.59 -9.85 8.99
N ASP A 198 -5.69 -10.10 9.94
CA ASP A 198 -6.07 -10.48 11.30
C ASP A 198 -6.28 -9.25 12.20
N THR A 199 -6.64 -9.51 13.45
CA THR A 199 -6.92 -8.49 14.46
C THR A 199 -5.70 -8.14 15.32
N VAL A 200 -4.54 -8.72 15.03
CA VAL A 200 -3.34 -8.62 15.86
C VAL A 200 -2.46 -7.48 15.37
N GLN A 201 -2.34 -6.42 16.17
CA GLN A 201 -1.35 -5.37 15.94
C GLN A 201 0.06 -5.90 16.19
N THR A 202 0.86 -6.07 15.14
CA THR A 202 2.21 -6.64 15.21
C THR A 202 3.32 -5.58 15.13
N TYR A 203 3.07 -4.53 14.34
CA TYR A 203 3.95 -3.43 14.00
C TYR A 203 3.37 -2.09 14.47
N ALA A 204 3.96 -0.97 14.06
CA ALA A 204 3.51 0.34 14.51
C ALA A 204 2.22 0.79 13.79
N ASN A 205 1.50 1.73 14.38
CA ASN A 205 0.35 2.36 13.73
C ASN A 205 0.76 3.09 12.44
N PRO A 206 -0.13 3.21 11.45
CA PRO A 206 0.09 4.05 10.27
C PRO A 206 0.36 5.52 10.63
N PRO A 207 1.12 6.26 9.81
CA PRO A 207 1.28 7.70 9.98
C PRO A 207 -0.05 8.46 9.94
N ALA A 208 -0.14 9.61 10.59
CA ALA A 208 -1.38 10.39 10.69
C ALA A 208 -1.94 10.85 9.32
N TRP A 209 -1.09 11.03 8.31
CA TRP A 209 -1.52 11.38 6.94
C TRP A 209 -2.16 10.19 6.20
N PHE A 210 -1.93 8.95 6.67
CA PHE A 210 -2.38 7.77 5.96
C PHE A 210 -3.87 7.53 6.18
N SER A 211 -4.59 7.34 5.08
CA SER A 211 -5.95 6.86 5.07
C SER A 211 -6.02 5.59 4.21
N PRO A 212 -6.62 4.49 4.70
CA PRO A 212 -6.81 3.27 3.93
C PRO A 212 -7.50 3.56 2.58
N PRO A 213 -7.10 2.88 1.49
CA PRO A 213 -7.79 3.02 0.21
C PRO A 213 -9.24 2.52 0.33
N LEU A 214 -10.18 3.30 -0.20
CA LEU A 214 -11.60 2.96 -0.18
C LEU A 214 -11.92 1.93 -1.28
N GLU A 215 -12.20 0.69 -0.91
CA GLU A 215 -12.69 -0.35 -1.82
C GLU A 215 -14.22 -0.28 -1.90
N LEU A 216 -14.75 0.64 -2.71
CA LEU A 216 -16.20 0.93 -2.82
C LEU A 216 -17.08 -0.27 -3.23
N PHE A 217 -16.46 -1.33 -3.73
CA PHE A 217 -17.17 -2.44 -4.34
C PHE A 217 -17.10 -3.73 -3.53
N LYS A 218 -16.36 -3.75 -2.41
CA LYS A 218 -16.15 -4.94 -1.62
C LYS A 218 -16.07 -4.66 -0.12
N THR A 219 -16.77 -5.44 0.70
CA THR A 219 -16.79 -5.28 2.16
C THR A 219 -17.25 -6.55 2.87
N ASN A 220 -16.76 -6.81 4.08
CA ASN A 220 -17.29 -7.84 4.97
C ASN A 220 -18.54 -7.39 5.74
N LEU A 221 -18.95 -6.13 5.58
CA LEU A 221 -20.26 -5.66 6.06
C LEU A 221 -21.33 -5.96 5.01
N PRO A 222 -22.60 -6.19 5.42
CA PRO A 222 -23.70 -6.29 4.46
C PRO A 222 -23.75 -5.08 3.53
N ILE A 223 -23.96 -5.31 2.23
CA ILE A 223 -24.18 -4.25 1.25
C ILE A 223 -25.69 -4.09 1.04
N VAL A 224 -26.21 -2.89 1.28
CA VAL A 224 -27.59 -2.52 0.93
C VAL A 224 -27.58 -1.74 -0.38
N VAL A 225 -28.20 -2.29 -1.42
CA VAL A 225 -28.32 -1.66 -2.74
C VAL A 225 -29.74 -1.14 -2.89
N VAL A 226 -29.90 0.17 -3.08
CA VAL A 226 -31.19 0.81 -3.38
C VAL A 226 -31.20 1.27 -4.82
N ASN A 227 -32.20 0.86 -5.59
CA ASN A 227 -32.41 1.27 -6.97
C ASN A 227 -33.72 2.05 -7.09
N THR A 228 -33.60 3.35 -7.36
CA THR A 228 -34.72 4.28 -7.57
C THR A 228 -35.11 4.43 -9.04
N GLN A 229 -34.56 3.58 -9.93
CA GLN A 229 -34.77 3.67 -11.38
C GLN A 229 -34.38 5.04 -11.96
N PHE A 230 -33.31 5.63 -11.41
CA PHE A 230 -32.81 6.96 -11.75
C PHE A 230 -33.71 8.14 -11.32
N GLU A 231 -34.76 7.88 -10.54
CA GLU A 231 -35.55 8.94 -9.92
C GLU A 231 -34.82 9.52 -8.71
N ALA A 232 -34.83 10.85 -8.59
CA ALA A 232 -34.31 11.54 -7.41
C ALA A 232 -35.21 11.24 -6.21
N ILE A 233 -34.63 10.91 -5.06
CA ILE A 233 -35.39 10.68 -3.82
C ILE A 233 -35.99 12.03 -3.39
N PRO A 234 -37.32 12.22 -3.34
CA PRO A 234 -37.93 13.50 -2.91
C PRO A 234 -38.08 13.56 -1.38
N ASP A 235 -38.47 14.71 -0.82
CA ASP A 235 -38.86 14.84 0.61
C ASP A 235 -40.26 14.26 0.86
N GLU A 236 -41.19 14.58 -0.04
CA GLU A 236 -42.54 14.02 -0.12
C GLU A 236 -43.04 14.25 -1.57
N PRO A 237 -43.82 13.34 -2.17
CA PRO A 237 -44.23 12.04 -1.65
C PRO A 237 -43.17 10.96 -1.86
N LYS A 238 -43.20 9.89 -1.07
CA LYS A 238 -42.38 8.70 -1.29
C LYS A 238 -42.46 8.19 -2.74
N ILE A 239 -41.33 7.74 -3.25
CA ILE A 239 -41.24 7.03 -4.54
C ILE A 239 -41.05 5.54 -4.31
N ASP A 240 -41.52 4.73 -5.26
CA ASP A 240 -41.22 3.30 -5.30
C ASP A 240 -39.75 3.07 -5.67
N ALA A 241 -39.12 2.11 -5.01
CA ALA A 241 -37.76 1.67 -5.30
C ALA A 241 -37.64 0.16 -5.05
N THR A 242 -36.49 -0.41 -5.42
CA THR A 242 -36.13 -1.76 -4.96
C THR A 242 -34.95 -1.70 -4.02
N MET A 243 -34.93 -2.59 -3.03
CA MET A 243 -33.80 -2.81 -2.14
C MET A 243 -33.34 -4.25 -2.31
N GLY A 244 -32.03 -4.42 -2.46
CA GLY A 244 -31.34 -5.70 -2.39
C GLY A 244 -30.31 -5.68 -1.25
N ILE A 245 -30.15 -6.81 -0.56
CA ILE A 245 -29.12 -6.99 0.45
C ILE A 245 -28.20 -8.14 0.03
N ILE A 246 -26.90 -7.87 0.05
CA ILE A 246 -25.82 -8.83 -0.19
C ILE A 246 -25.10 -9.07 1.14
N HIS A 247 -25.13 -10.30 1.61
CA HIS A 247 -24.40 -10.75 2.79
C HIS A 247 -24.02 -12.23 2.60
N ASN A 248 -22.79 -12.47 2.19
CA ASN A 248 -22.21 -13.80 2.10
C ASN A 248 -21.80 -14.22 3.52
N ASP A 249 -22.52 -15.18 4.09
CA ASP A 249 -22.17 -15.77 5.38
C ASP A 249 -20.77 -16.42 5.34
N GLN A 250 -20.18 -16.65 6.52
CA GLN A 250 -18.93 -17.43 6.70
C GLN A 250 -17.61 -16.76 6.25
N GLY A 251 -17.57 -15.42 6.17
CA GLY A 251 -16.33 -14.67 5.99
C GLY A 251 -15.93 -14.43 4.54
N ASP A 252 -16.83 -14.71 3.59
CA ASP A 252 -16.67 -14.29 2.21
C ASP A 252 -16.94 -12.79 2.08
N THR A 253 -16.10 -12.08 1.33
CA THR A 253 -16.29 -10.65 1.07
C THR A 253 -17.53 -10.41 0.21
N ASN A 254 -18.41 -9.51 0.63
CA ASN A 254 -19.53 -9.05 -0.19
C ASN A 254 -19.01 -8.17 -1.31
N SER A 255 -19.54 -8.34 -2.51
CA SER A 255 -19.26 -7.49 -3.67
C SER A 255 -20.56 -6.90 -4.20
N ILE A 256 -20.54 -5.65 -4.69
CA ILE A 256 -21.73 -5.04 -5.33
C ILE A 256 -22.21 -5.80 -6.58
N HIS A 257 -21.38 -6.72 -7.10
CA HIS A 257 -21.69 -7.57 -8.23
C HIS A 257 -22.23 -8.96 -7.84
N ASP A 258 -22.30 -9.27 -6.54
CA ASP A 258 -22.87 -10.53 -6.07
C ASP A 258 -24.40 -10.51 -6.20
N PRO A 259 -25.04 -11.68 -6.34
CA PRO A 259 -26.49 -11.76 -6.29
C PRO A 259 -27.02 -11.38 -4.91
N PHE A 260 -28.19 -10.74 -4.86
CA PHE A 260 -28.91 -10.52 -3.60
C PHE A 260 -29.29 -11.86 -2.97
N ASN A 261 -28.90 -12.07 -1.72
CA ASN A 261 -29.05 -13.35 -1.03
C ASN A 261 -29.78 -13.27 0.32
N GLU A 262 -29.84 -12.09 0.94
CA GLU A 262 -30.60 -11.86 2.18
C GLU A 262 -31.99 -11.28 1.93
N TYR A 263 -32.08 -10.31 1.02
CA TYR A 263 -33.33 -9.64 0.70
C TYR A 263 -33.31 -9.11 -0.73
N PHE A 264 -34.43 -9.23 -1.42
CA PHE A 264 -34.70 -8.49 -2.64
C PHE A 264 -36.20 -8.21 -2.74
N GLY A 265 -36.58 -6.93 -2.77
CA GLY A 265 -37.99 -6.56 -2.81
C GLY A 265 -38.26 -5.08 -3.05
N GLN A 266 -39.54 -4.76 -3.26
CA GLN A 266 -40.01 -3.38 -3.37
C GLN A 266 -39.97 -2.69 -2.02
N ILE A 267 -39.63 -1.41 -2.04
CA ILE A 267 -39.67 -0.48 -0.92
C ILE A 267 -40.23 0.86 -1.40
N THR A 268 -40.58 1.73 -0.46
CA THR A 268 -40.81 3.15 -0.75
C THR A 268 -39.76 3.98 -0.03
N ILE A 269 -39.25 5.03 -0.68
CA ILE A 269 -38.17 5.87 -0.14
C ILE A 269 -38.47 7.36 -0.33
N GLU A 270 -38.09 8.15 0.67
CA GLU A 270 -38.10 9.61 0.66
C GLU A 270 -36.98 10.13 1.58
N ARG A 271 -36.58 11.38 1.42
CA ARG A 271 -35.73 12.10 2.37
C ARG A 271 -36.60 12.46 3.57
N ARG A 272 -36.02 12.39 4.77
CA ARG A 272 -36.64 12.93 5.99
C ARG A 272 -35.60 13.71 6.80
N GLY A 273 -36.06 14.75 7.48
CA GLY A 273 -35.29 15.51 8.47
C GLY A 273 -34.95 16.94 8.05
N SER A 274 -35.13 17.90 8.97
CA SER A 274 -34.88 19.33 8.72
C SER A 274 -33.38 19.66 8.51
N SER A 275 -32.46 18.81 8.96
CA SER A 275 -31.02 18.98 8.83
C SER A 275 -30.42 18.35 7.57
N SER A 276 -31.12 17.38 6.96
CA SER A 276 -30.73 16.64 5.75
C SER A 276 -31.20 17.32 4.45
N ASN A 277 -32.12 18.29 4.53
CA ASN A 277 -32.63 19.02 3.36
C ASN A 277 -31.73 20.15 2.86
N ASN A 278 -30.69 20.53 3.63
CA ASN A 278 -29.83 21.69 3.34
C ASN A 278 -28.35 21.35 3.08
N PHE A 279 -27.97 20.08 3.02
CA PHE A 279 -26.62 19.70 2.56
C PHE A 279 -26.70 19.29 1.07
N PRO A 280 -25.79 19.81 0.22
CA PRO A 280 -25.75 19.51 -1.22
C PRO A 280 -25.46 18.03 -1.50
#